data_AF-A0A7C4PBK3-F1
#
_entry.id   AF-A0A7C4PBK3-F1
#
_cell.length_a   1.000
_cell.length_b   1.000
_cell.length_c   1.000
_cell.angle_alpha   90.00
_cell.angle_beta   90.00
_cell.angle_gamma   90.00
#
_symmetry.space_group_name_H-M   'P 1'
#
loop_
_entity.id
_entity.type
_entity.pdbx_description
1 polymer ?
#
loop_
_entity_poly.entity_id
_entity_poly.type
_entity_poly.pdbx_seq_one_letter_code
_entity_poly.pdbx_strand_id
1 'polypeptide(L)'
;MYDRKRNVIDTLYKGGDEDTVKIMLIGENFYLVGNNLFLKNTFRNDLTKWEPGKWDYGTPSFRSIIFKGNVAIAELSDDKRPLNYYRILLKNPTSVDNNKIELEYYNTHFYATPSFPLPANVSVRTKLYWDLSFDLFDAVKGVYNVYGEKIQNKENLHINLLNQSTAELTWDCSSVPSGIYFILVHHNGISDCIPILVEK
;
A
#
# COMPACT_ATOMS: atom_id res chain seq x y z
N MET A 1 20.68 -2.94 5.00
CA MET A 1 19.28 -3.39 5.03
C MET A 1 18.99 -4.01 6.38
N TYR A 2 17.86 -3.70 7.00
CA TYR A 2 17.56 -4.21 8.33
C TYR A 2 16.95 -5.62 8.24
N ASP A 3 17.65 -6.63 8.75
CA ASP A 3 17.13 -7.98 8.94
C ASP A 3 16.40 -8.02 10.29
N ARG A 4 15.07 -8.07 10.24
CA ARG A 4 14.21 -8.08 11.42
C ARG A 4 14.28 -9.38 12.23
N LYS A 5 14.60 -10.51 11.60
CA LYS A 5 14.69 -11.83 12.28
C LYS A 5 15.98 -11.92 13.09
N ARG A 6 17.08 -11.41 12.53
CA ARG A 6 18.40 -11.39 13.19
C ARG A 6 18.64 -10.11 14.01
N ASN A 7 17.77 -9.10 13.88
CA ASN A 7 17.88 -7.78 14.51
C ASN A 7 19.24 -7.11 14.22
N VAL A 8 19.67 -7.14 12.95
CA VAL A 8 20.95 -6.58 12.49
C VAL A 8 20.79 -5.80 11.19
N ILE A 9 21.68 -4.83 10.97
CA ILE A 9 21.83 -4.16 9.68
C ILE A 9 22.81 -4.98 8.85
N ASP A 10 22.32 -5.63 7.80
CA ASP A 10 23.10 -6.43 6.87
C ASP A 10 23.46 -5.61 5.61
N THR A 11 24.62 -5.86 5.02
CA THR A 11 25.05 -5.17 3.80
C THR A 11 24.57 -5.95 2.58
N LEU A 12 23.65 -5.35 1.83
CA LEU A 12 23.03 -6.01 0.67
C LEU A 12 23.89 -5.93 -0.59
N TYR A 13 24.50 -4.77 -0.79
CA TYR A 13 25.39 -4.51 -1.90
C TYR A 13 26.42 -3.48 -1.42
N LYS A 14 27.67 -3.69 -1.83
CA LYS A 14 28.76 -2.76 -1.62
C LYS A 14 29.43 -2.54 -2.96
N GLY A 15 29.15 -1.40 -3.58
CA GLY A 15 29.79 -0.98 -4.82
C GLY A 15 31.14 -0.32 -4.57
N GLY A 16 31.83 0.05 -5.65
CA GLY A 16 32.96 0.97 -5.59
C GLY A 16 32.53 2.41 -5.29
N ASP A 17 33.49 3.31 -5.05
CA ASP A 17 33.23 4.69 -4.62
C ASP A 17 32.40 5.52 -5.62
N GLU A 18 32.29 5.09 -6.88
CA GLU A 18 31.49 5.74 -7.94
C GLU A 18 30.17 5.01 -8.29
N ASP A 19 29.88 3.86 -7.67
CA ASP A 19 28.69 3.07 -8.00
C ASP A 19 27.44 3.66 -7.35
N THR A 20 26.61 4.34 -8.16
CA THR A 20 25.27 4.74 -7.72
C THR A 20 24.30 3.57 -7.88
N VAL A 21 23.92 2.95 -6.76
CA VAL A 21 22.81 1.99 -6.74
C VAL A 21 21.51 2.69 -6.37
N LYS A 22 20.45 2.36 -7.10
CA LYS A 22 19.11 2.91 -6.93
C LYS A 22 18.11 1.79 -6.72
N ILE A 23 17.03 2.10 -6.00
CA ILE A 23 15.88 1.22 -5.87
C ILE A 23 14.82 1.68 -6.86
N MET A 24 14.34 0.74 -7.67
CA MET A 24 13.28 0.93 -8.64
C MET A 24 12.07 0.08 -8.25
N LEU A 25 10.88 0.64 -8.31
CA LEU A 25 9.62 -0.06 -8.08
C LEU A 25 8.86 -0.17 -9.41
N ILE A 26 8.62 -1.38 -9.90
CA ILE A 26 7.86 -1.66 -11.13
C ILE A 26 6.74 -2.64 -10.81
N GLY A 27 5.49 -2.22 -10.99
CA GLY A 27 4.35 -2.95 -10.45
C GLY A 27 4.58 -3.11 -8.95
N GLU A 28 4.62 -4.36 -8.46
CA GLU A 28 4.87 -4.59 -7.03
C GLU A 28 6.27 -5.11 -6.70
N ASN A 29 7.12 -5.26 -7.71
CA ASN A 29 8.46 -5.81 -7.56
C ASN A 29 9.48 -4.69 -7.31
N PHE A 30 10.35 -4.88 -6.32
CA PHE A 30 11.53 -4.05 -6.12
C PHE A 30 12.69 -4.52 -7.00
N TYR A 31 13.42 -3.57 -7.54
CA TYR A 31 14.65 -3.79 -8.28
C TYR A 31 15.78 -2.96 -7.69
N LEU A 32 16.96 -3.56 -7.56
CA LEU A 32 18.21 -2.83 -7.38
C LEU A 32 18.83 -2.64 -8.74
N VAL A 33 19.08 -1.39 -9.10
CA VAL A 33 19.61 -1.00 -10.39
C VAL A 33 20.86 -0.16 -10.20
N GLY A 34 21.84 -0.35 -11.07
CA GLY A 34 23.10 0.38 -11.05
C GLY A 34 23.96 0.03 -12.25
N ASN A 35 25.26 0.30 -12.16
CA ASN A 35 26.21 -0.09 -13.21
C ASN A 35 26.35 -1.62 -13.26
N ASN A 36 25.92 -2.23 -14.37
CA ASN A 36 25.82 -3.68 -14.57
C ASN A 36 25.11 -4.43 -13.42
N LEU A 37 24.19 -3.77 -12.74
CA LEU A 37 23.45 -4.31 -11.62
C LEU A 37 21.97 -4.25 -11.93
N PHE A 38 21.33 -5.41 -11.98
CA PHE A 38 19.89 -5.53 -12.16
C PHE A 38 19.38 -6.74 -11.37
N LEU A 39 19.03 -6.50 -10.10
CA LEU A 39 18.50 -7.54 -9.21
C LEU A 39 17.02 -7.29 -8.95
N LYS A 40 16.22 -8.35 -8.96
CA LYS A 40 14.82 -8.34 -8.58
C LYS A 40 14.66 -8.94 -7.19
N ASN A 41 13.88 -8.29 -6.33
CA ASN A 41 13.48 -8.88 -5.06
C ASN A 41 12.38 -9.93 -5.31
N THR A 42 12.55 -11.14 -4.76
CA THR A 42 11.62 -12.25 -4.96
C THR A 42 10.60 -12.39 -3.85
N PHE A 43 10.76 -11.63 -2.75
CA PHE A 43 9.81 -11.64 -1.65
C PHE A 43 9.78 -10.28 -0.94
N ARG A 44 8.73 -9.49 -1.18
CA ARG A 44 8.62 -8.10 -0.73
C ARG A 44 8.78 -7.92 0.78
N ASN A 45 8.28 -8.87 1.55
CA ASN A 45 8.32 -8.85 3.02
C ASN A 45 9.69 -9.29 3.58
N ASP A 46 10.57 -9.80 2.73
CA ASP A 46 11.94 -10.17 3.07
C ASP A 46 12.88 -9.57 2.04
N LEU A 47 13.32 -8.35 2.33
CA LEU A 47 14.25 -7.66 1.47
C LEU A 47 15.63 -8.36 1.40
N THR A 48 15.88 -9.48 2.09
CA THR A 48 17.13 -10.26 1.89
C THR A 48 17.10 -11.14 0.64
N LYS A 49 15.94 -11.30 -0.01
CA LYS A 49 15.76 -12.22 -1.15
C LYS A 49 15.90 -11.51 -2.49
N TRP A 50 16.98 -11.77 -3.22
CA TRP A 50 17.24 -11.18 -4.54
C TRP A 50 17.67 -12.23 -5.55
N GLU A 51 17.27 -12.04 -6.80
CA GLU A 51 17.69 -12.83 -7.95
C GLU A 51 18.06 -11.91 -9.12
N PRO A 52 18.84 -12.37 -10.11
CA PRO A 52 19.04 -11.61 -11.35
C PRO A 52 17.71 -11.27 -12.01
N GLY A 53 17.47 -9.99 -12.26
CA GLY A 53 16.28 -9.53 -12.98
C GLY A 53 16.35 -9.91 -14.45
N LYS A 54 15.19 -10.15 -15.07
CA LYS A 54 15.10 -10.35 -16.52
C LYS A 54 15.01 -9.01 -17.23
N TRP A 55 15.90 -8.79 -18.20
CA TRP A 55 15.88 -7.63 -19.08
C TRP A 55 15.87 -8.10 -20.53
N ASP A 56 15.37 -7.25 -21.43
CA ASP A 56 15.18 -7.62 -22.84
C ASP A 56 16.51 -7.95 -23.54
N TYR A 57 17.59 -7.25 -23.19
CA TYR A 57 18.90 -7.41 -23.80
C TYR A 57 20.01 -7.43 -22.75
N GLY A 58 20.47 -8.62 -22.37
CA GLY A 58 21.61 -8.76 -21.46
C GLY A 58 21.38 -8.17 -20.08
N THR A 59 22.44 -7.64 -19.48
CA THR A 59 22.39 -7.00 -18.16
C THR A 59 22.41 -5.49 -18.32
N PRO A 60 21.33 -4.78 -17.97
CA PRO A 60 21.28 -3.33 -18.14
C PRO A 60 22.15 -2.61 -17.10
N SER A 61 22.66 -1.45 -17.50
CA SER A 61 23.30 -0.48 -16.62
C SER A 61 22.43 0.76 -16.51
N PHE A 62 22.19 1.22 -15.29
CA PHE A 62 21.42 2.44 -15.00
C PHE A 62 22.28 3.46 -14.27
N ARG A 63 22.41 4.67 -14.83
CA ARG A 63 23.07 5.82 -14.16
C ARG A 63 22.07 6.77 -13.52
N SER A 64 20.96 7.02 -14.19
CA SER A 64 19.88 7.85 -13.66
C SER A 64 18.52 7.32 -14.08
N ILE A 65 17.52 7.52 -13.22
CA ILE A 65 16.15 7.12 -13.49
C ILE A 65 15.16 8.05 -12.78
N ILE A 66 14.12 8.47 -13.51
CA ILE A 66 13.05 9.33 -13.03
C ILE A 66 11.72 8.74 -13.49
N PHE A 67 10.74 8.65 -12.57
CA PHE A 67 9.40 8.13 -12.85
C PHE A 67 8.37 9.25 -12.95
N LYS A 68 7.46 9.12 -13.91
CA LYS A 68 6.22 9.92 -13.99
C LYS A 68 5.09 9.02 -14.50
N GLY A 69 4.26 8.53 -13.57
CA GLY A 69 3.20 7.57 -13.89
C GLY A 69 3.79 6.26 -14.43
N ASN A 70 3.30 5.80 -15.59
CA ASN A 70 3.76 4.59 -16.26
C ASN A 70 4.98 4.79 -17.18
N VAL A 71 5.62 5.95 -17.12
CA VAL A 71 6.79 6.28 -17.92
C VAL A 71 7.99 6.45 -16.99
N ALA A 72 9.09 5.79 -17.32
CA ALA A 72 10.39 6.10 -16.76
C ALA A 72 11.30 6.71 -17.82
N ILE A 73 12.05 7.75 -17.45
CA ILE A 73 13.17 8.26 -18.24
C ILE A 73 14.43 7.81 -17.53
N ALA A 74 15.27 7.04 -18.22
CA ALA A 74 16.49 6.48 -17.64
C ALA A 74 17.69 6.75 -18.54
N GLU A 75 18.81 7.16 -17.95
CA GLU A 75 20.11 7.04 -18.57
C GLU A 75 20.56 5.59 -18.42
N LEU A 76 20.49 4.83 -19.52
CA LEU A 76 20.76 3.39 -19.52
C LEU A 76 21.62 2.96 -20.69
N SER A 77 22.31 1.84 -20.52
CA SER A 77 22.90 1.06 -21.60
C SER A 77 22.59 -0.42 -21.37
N ASP A 78 22.58 -1.21 -22.45
CA ASP A 78 22.53 -2.66 -22.40
C ASP A 78 23.25 -3.25 -23.62
N ASP A 79 23.23 -4.57 -23.78
CA ASP A 79 23.98 -5.26 -24.83
C ASP A 79 23.65 -4.78 -26.26
N LYS A 80 22.48 -4.16 -26.48
CA LYS A 80 22.06 -3.63 -27.78
C LYS A 80 21.92 -2.11 -27.81
N ARG A 81 21.87 -1.44 -26.66
CA ARG A 81 21.60 -0.01 -26.54
C ARG A 81 22.81 0.69 -25.91
N PRO A 82 23.47 1.63 -26.62
CA PRO A 82 24.55 2.40 -26.02
C PRO A 82 24.04 3.29 -24.89
N LEU A 83 24.94 3.81 -24.06
CA LEU A 83 24.56 4.69 -22.96
C LEU A 83 23.89 5.97 -23.47
N ASN A 84 22.60 6.13 -23.17
CA ASN A 84 21.82 7.33 -23.53
C ASN A 84 20.57 7.45 -22.64
N TYR A 85 19.83 8.53 -22.78
CA TYR A 85 18.50 8.67 -22.19
C TYR A 85 17.46 7.94 -23.03
N TYR A 86 16.78 6.98 -22.42
CA TYR A 86 15.70 6.24 -23.02
C TYR A 86 14.41 6.45 -22.24
N ARG A 87 13.30 6.46 -23.00
CA ARG A 87 11.96 6.40 -22.46
C ARG A 87 11.50 4.94 -22.36
N ILE A 88 11.27 4.48 -21.14
CA ILE A 88 10.75 3.14 -20.84
C ILE A 88 9.24 3.29 -20.57
N LEU A 89 8.44 2.54 -21.32
CA LEU A 89 7.00 2.44 -21.09
C LEU A 89 6.71 1.17 -20.29
N LEU A 90 6.20 1.34 -19.07
CA LEU A 90 5.77 0.23 -18.24
C LEU A 90 4.38 -0.21 -18.71
N LYS A 91 4.29 -1.41 -19.28
CA LYS A 91 3.00 -2.02 -19.65
C LYS A 91 2.29 -2.47 -18.38
N ASN A 92 0.97 -2.28 -18.34
CA ASN A 92 0.13 -2.91 -17.32
C ASN A 92 0.24 -4.43 -17.48
N PRO A 93 0.38 -5.20 -16.39
CA PRO A 93 0.49 -6.66 -16.47
C PRO A 93 -0.76 -7.26 -17.11
N THR A 94 -0.59 -8.11 -18.12
CA THR A 94 -1.68 -8.73 -18.91
C THR A 94 -1.88 -10.22 -18.61
N SER A 95 -1.15 -10.80 -17.65
CA SER A 95 -1.26 -12.23 -17.31
C SER A 95 -0.91 -12.50 -15.85
N VAL A 96 -1.70 -13.36 -15.21
CA VAL A 96 -1.50 -13.89 -13.86
C VAL A 96 -0.90 -15.30 -13.96
N ASP A 97 0.17 -15.59 -13.23
CA ASP A 97 0.72 -16.94 -13.07
C ASP A 97 0.02 -17.62 -11.88
N ASN A 98 -0.86 -18.58 -12.16
CA ASN A 98 -1.77 -19.17 -11.17
C ASN A 98 -1.08 -20.13 -10.17
N ASN A 99 0.24 -20.31 -10.23
CA ASN A 99 0.95 -21.31 -9.41
C ASN A 99 1.77 -20.76 -8.23
N LYS A 100 1.51 -19.52 -7.82
CA LYS A 100 1.93 -19.03 -6.51
C LYS A 100 0.73 -18.47 -5.78
N ILE A 101 0.36 -19.11 -4.67
CA ILE A 101 -0.44 -18.45 -3.64
C ILE A 101 0.52 -17.50 -2.92
N GLU A 102 0.85 -16.39 -3.58
CA GLU A 102 1.38 -15.20 -2.91
C GLU A 102 0.15 -14.47 -2.35
N LEU A 103 0.11 -14.27 -1.03
CA LEU A 103 -0.80 -13.31 -0.40
C LEU A 103 -0.32 -11.92 -0.80
N GLU A 104 -0.74 -11.51 -1.98
CA GLU A 104 -0.50 -10.21 -2.59
C GLU A 104 -1.41 -9.16 -1.94
N TYR A 105 -0.86 -8.35 -1.05
CA TYR A 105 -1.50 -7.10 -0.61
C TYR A 105 -1.26 -6.02 -1.68
N TYR A 106 -2.06 -6.05 -2.74
CA TYR A 106 -1.98 -5.08 -3.83
C TYR A 106 -3.20 -4.15 -3.82
N ASN A 107 -2.93 -2.85 -3.62
CA ASN A 107 -3.88 -1.74 -3.61
C ASN A 107 -5.13 -1.97 -2.76
N THR A 108 -5.03 -1.66 -1.46
CA THR A 108 -6.18 -1.67 -0.55
C THR A 108 -7.17 -0.57 -0.93
N HIS A 109 -8.18 -0.94 -1.72
CA HIS A 109 -9.29 -0.04 -2.04
C HIS A 109 -10.32 -0.09 -0.92
N PHE A 110 -9.95 0.32 0.30
CA PHE A 110 -10.95 0.63 1.31
C PHE A 110 -11.60 1.96 0.94
N TYR A 111 -12.92 1.96 0.83
CA TYR A 111 -13.70 3.17 0.59
C TYR A 111 -14.93 3.16 1.49
N ALA A 112 -15.12 4.27 2.20
CA ALA A 112 -16.34 4.55 2.94
C ALA A 112 -17.12 5.66 2.22
N THR A 113 -18.41 5.44 2.00
CA THR A 113 -19.27 6.54 1.50
C THR A 113 -19.39 7.63 2.55
N PRO A 114 -19.76 8.86 2.15
CA PRO A 114 -20.17 9.88 3.09
C PRO A 114 -21.20 9.34 4.09
N SER A 115 -21.00 9.67 5.36
CA SER A 115 -21.86 9.28 6.46
C SER A 115 -23.25 9.89 6.32
N PHE A 116 -24.31 9.16 6.68
CA PHE A 116 -25.69 9.65 6.65
C PHE A 116 -26.52 9.11 7.83
N PRO A 117 -27.33 9.95 8.50
CA PRO A 117 -27.44 11.40 8.32
C PRO A 117 -26.15 12.15 8.74
N LEU A 118 -25.95 13.34 8.18
CA LEU A 118 -24.86 14.24 8.53
C LEU A 118 -25.40 15.69 8.54
N PRO A 119 -25.50 16.36 9.69
CA PRO A 119 -25.12 15.87 11.02
C PRO A 119 -26.02 14.72 11.51
N ALA A 120 -25.45 13.88 12.38
CA ALA A 120 -26.15 12.79 13.05
C ALA A 120 -26.62 13.22 14.45
N ASN A 121 -27.77 12.71 14.90
CA ASN A 121 -28.30 13.02 16.24
C ASN A 121 -28.30 11.78 17.16
N VAL A 122 -28.80 10.64 16.64
CA VAL A 122 -28.93 9.38 17.36
C VAL A 122 -28.07 8.29 16.73
N SER A 123 -28.14 8.14 15.41
CA SER A 123 -27.34 7.15 14.70
C SER A 123 -26.84 7.68 13.37
N VAL A 124 -25.74 7.11 12.90
CA VAL A 124 -25.14 7.41 11.60
C VAL A 124 -24.75 6.13 10.90
N ARG A 125 -24.86 6.12 9.57
CA ARG A 125 -24.55 4.97 8.72
C ARG A 125 -23.58 5.35 7.62
N THR A 126 -22.75 4.41 7.23
CA THR A 126 -21.86 4.51 6.07
C THR A 126 -21.75 3.16 5.39
N LYS A 127 -21.63 3.16 4.07
CA LYS A 127 -21.34 1.95 3.30
C LYS A 127 -19.84 1.82 3.14
N LEU A 128 -19.34 0.63 3.46
CA LEU A 128 -17.95 0.25 3.36
C LEU A 128 -17.78 -0.68 2.17
N TYR A 129 -16.77 -0.40 1.36
CA TYR A 129 -16.33 -1.20 0.23
C TYR A 129 -14.86 -1.52 0.44
N TRP A 130 -14.48 -2.77 0.27
CA TRP A 130 -13.08 -3.19 0.34
C TRP A 130 -12.83 -4.40 -0.53
N ASP A 131 -11.57 -4.70 -0.79
CA ASP A 131 -11.11 -5.71 -1.74
C ASP A 131 -10.91 -7.11 -1.12
N LEU A 132 -11.43 -7.35 0.08
CA LEU A 132 -11.25 -8.59 0.86
C LEU A 132 -9.82 -8.87 1.34
N SER A 133 -8.88 -7.94 1.15
CA SER A 133 -7.49 -8.15 1.60
C SER A 133 -7.34 -8.19 3.12
N PHE A 134 -8.36 -7.81 3.90
CA PHE A 134 -8.34 -7.84 5.36
C PHE A 134 -9.72 -8.19 5.95
N ASP A 135 -9.72 -8.63 7.21
CA ASP A 135 -10.93 -8.80 8.00
C ASP A 135 -11.46 -7.43 8.45
N LEU A 136 -12.65 -7.07 7.96
CA LEU A 136 -13.27 -5.78 8.25
C LEU A 136 -13.61 -5.60 9.73
N PHE A 137 -14.09 -6.65 10.40
CA PHE A 137 -14.48 -6.58 11.80
C PHE A 137 -13.28 -6.30 12.67
N ASP A 138 -12.14 -6.93 12.37
CA ASP A 138 -10.88 -6.68 13.07
C ASP A 138 -10.29 -5.31 12.72
N ALA A 139 -10.41 -4.85 11.46
CA ALA A 139 -9.85 -3.60 10.99
C ALA A 139 -10.52 -2.37 11.64
N VAL A 140 -11.83 -2.37 11.85
CA VAL A 140 -12.51 -1.30 12.58
C VAL A 140 -11.99 -1.27 14.03
N LYS A 141 -11.45 -0.14 14.50
CA LYS A 141 -10.82 -0.04 15.83
C LYS A 141 -11.68 0.65 16.88
N GLY A 142 -12.64 1.48 16.47
CA GLY A 142 -13.51 2.24 17.36
C GLY A 142 -13.67 3.68 16.90
N VAL A 143 -14.18 4.51 17.82
CA VAL A 143 -14.48 5.93 17.56
C VAL A 143 -13.54 6.83 18.36
N TYR A 144 -13.07 7.89 17.72
CA TYR A 144 -12.12 8.85 18.26
C TYR A 144 -12.65 10.28 18.14
N ASN A 145 -12.28 11.15 19.09
CA ASN A 145 -12.57 12.57 19.00
C ASN A 145 -11.47 13.34 18.23
N VAL A 146 -11.63 14.66 18.08
CA VAL A 146 -10.65 15.54 17.40
C VAL A 146 -9.27 15.59 18.07
N TYR A 147 -9.14 15.14 19.32
CA TYR A 147 -7.88 15.07 20.04
C TYR A 147 -7.18 13.71 19.88
N GLY A 148 -7.77 12.78 19.12
CA GLY A 148 -7.25 11.43 18.95
C GLY A 148 -7.51 10.51 20.14
N GLU A 149 -8.36 10.92 21.09
CA GLU A 149 -8.75 10.08 22.21
C GLU A 149 -9.84 9.11 21.78
N LYS A 150 -9.69 7.84 22.17
CA LYS A 150 -10.68 6.81 21.91
C LYS A 150 -11.87 6.97 22.85
N ILE A 151 -13.00 7.42 22.33
CA ILE A 151 -14.22 7.64 23.11
C ILE A 151 -15.08 6.38 23.20
N GLN A 152 -14.93 5.46 22.24
CA GLN A 152 -15.74 4.26 22.21
C GLN A 152 -15.02 3.09 21.53
N ASN A 153 -15.23 1.89 22.07
CA ASN A 153 -14.89 0.63 21.41
C ASN A 153 -15.97 0.25 20.37
N LYS A 154 -16.06 -1.05 20.05
CA LYS A 154 -16.95 -1.60 19.03
C LYS A 154 -18.40 -1.81 19.50
N GLU A 155 -18.68 -1.59 20.79
CA GLU A 155 -19.97 -1.96 21.41
C GLU A 155 -21.18 -1.34 20.72
N ASN A 156 -21.13 -0.05 20.36
CA ASN A 156 -22.21 0.63 19.64
C ASN A 156 -21.93 0.76 18.12
N LEU A 157 -20.98 -0.02 17.60
CA LEU A 157 -20.69 -0.13 16.17
C LEU A 157 -21.22 -1.46 15.64
N HIS A 158 -22.16 -1.38 14.71
CA HIS A 158 -22.75 -2.56 14.08
C HIS A 158 -22.34 -2.62 12.61
N ILE A 159 -21.72 -3.73 12.23
CA ILE A 159 -21.30 -3.99 10.84
C ILE A 159 -22.24 -5.06 10.28
N ASN A 160 -23.01 -4.70 9.26
CA ASN A 160 -23.90 -5.60 8.54
C ASN A 160 -23.33 -5.88 7.14
N LEU A 161 -22.90 -7.12 6.88
CA LEU A 161 -22.40 -7.52 5.57
C LEU A 161 -23.57 -7.53 4.56
N LEU A 162 -23.44 -6.77 3.48
CA LEU A 162 -24.42 -6.74 2.38
C LEU A 162 -24.07 -7.76 1.30
N ASN A 163 -22.78 -7.96 1.07
CA ASN A 163 -22.20 -9.00 0.23
C ASN A 163 -20.76 -9.29 0.70
N GLN A 164 -19.96 -10.00 -0.08
CA GLN A 164 -18.60 -10.39 0.32
C GLN A 164 -17.71 -9.17 0.60
N SER A 165 -17.76 -8.14 -0.25
CA SER A 165 -16.84 -6.98 -0.27
C SER A 165 -17.53 -5.65 0.08
N THR A 166 -18.76 -5.71 0.59
CA THR A 166 -19.58 -4.53 0.92
C THR A 166 -20.29 -4.75 2.24
N ALA A 167 -20.26 -3.74 3.10
CA ALA A 167 -20.94 -3.74 4.39
C ALA A 167 -21.60 -2.39 4.65
N GLU A 168 -22.61 -2.37 5.51
CA GLU A 168 -23.12 -1.16 6.12
C GLU A 168 -22.61 -1.11 7.57
N LEU A 169 -21.90 -0.03 7.92
CA LEU A 169 -21.51 0.25 9.29
C LEU A 169 -22.47 1.28 9.87
N THR A 170 -23.04 0.95 11.02
CA THR A 170 -23.91 1.83 11.81
C THR A 170 -23.25 2.13 13.13
N TRP A 171 -23.23 3.40 13.51
CA TRP A 171 -22.82 3.84 14.85
C TRP A 171 -24.01 4.49 15.56
N ASP A 172 -24.31 4.03 16.78
CA ASP A 172 -25.18 4.72 17.71
C ASP A 172 -24.36 5.78 18.48
N CYS A 173 -24.68 7.05 18.20
CA CYS A 173 -24.06 8.24 18.76
C CYS A 173 -25.01 8.98 19.73
N SER A 174 -26.03 8.29 20.25
CA SER A 174 -26.99 8.85 21.21
C SER A 174 -26.35 9.33 22.51
N SER A 175 -25.25 8.71 22.94
CA SER A 175 -24.57 8.99 24.21
C SER A 175 -23.44 10.01 24.13
N VAL A 176 -23.06 10.48 22.95
CA VAL A 176 -21.94 11.42 22.76
C VAL A 176 -22.43 12.86 22.54
N PRO A 177 -21.70 13.89 22.98
CA PRO A 177 -22.08 15.29 22.76
C PRO A 177 -21.94 15.71 21.29
N SER A 178 -22.47 16.89 20.95
CA SER A 178 -22.26 17.49 19.63
C SER A 178 -20.76 17.71 19.37
N GLY A 179 -20.30 17.38 18.16
CA GLY A 179 -18.88 17.46 17.83
C GLY A 179 -18.50 16.67 16.58
N ILE A 180 -17.20 16.65 16.28
CA ILE A 180 -16.64 15.87 15.17
C ILE A 180 -15.96 14.63 15.73
N TYR A 181 -16.26 13.49 15.12
CA TYR A 181 -15.78 12.17 15.49
C TYR A 181 -15.25 11.42 14.27
N PHE A 182 -14.36 10.47 14.52
CA PHE A 182 -13.73 9.65 13.50
C PHE A 182 -13.88 8.19 13.86
N ILE A 183 -14.50 7.41 12.96
CA ILE A 183 -14.40 5.95 13.03
C ILE A 183 -13.10 5.55 12.35
N LEU A 184 -12.22 4.89 13.10
CA LEU A 184 -10.92 4.45 12.62
C LEU A 184 -10.99 3.04 12.07
N VAL A 185 -10.52 2.87 10.84
CA VAL A 185 -10.34 1.57 10.19
C VAL A 185 -8.85 1.40 9.91
N HIS A 186 -8.22 0.46 10.60
CA HIS A 186 -6.78 0.19 10.47
C HIS A 186 -6.56 -1.19 9.86
N HIS A 187 -6.04 -1.19 8.63
CA HIS A 187 -5.78 -2.38 7.83
C HIS A 187 -4.42 -2.25 7.15
N ASN A 188 -3.67 -3.35 7.09
CA ASN A 188 -2.44 -3.46 6.29
C ASN A 188 -1.39 -2.35 6.54
N GLY A 189 -1.35 -1.82 7.77
CA GLY A 189 -0.45 -0.73 8.18
C GLY A 189 -0.90 0.68 7.77
N ILE A 190 -2.12 0.81 7.24
CA ILE A 190 -2.76 2.06 6.84
C ILE A 190 -3.96 2.32 7.75
N SER A 191 -4.22 3.60 8.03
CA SER A 191 -5.36 4.06 8.80
C SER A 191 -6.26 4.94 7.94
N ASP A 192 -7.50 4.53 7.76
CA ASP A 192 -8.56 5.33 7.17
C ASP A 192 -9.50 5.84 8.26
N CYS A 193 -9.97 7.08 8.08
CA CYS A 193 -10.86 7.74 9.02
C CYS A 193 -12.17 8.11 8.34
N ILE A 194 -13.29 7.73 8.95
CA ILE A 194 -14.62 8.13 8.50
C ILE A 194 -15.10 9.28 9.39
N PRO A 195 -15.13 10.52 8.87
CA PRO A 195 -15.55 11.68 9.65
C PRO A 195 -17.07 11.70 9.83
N ILE A 196 -17.50 12.02 11.04
CA ILE A 196 -18.90 12.13 11.44
C ILE A 196 -19.07 13.41 12.24
N LEU A 197 -20.07 14.20 11.86
CA LEU A 197 -20.53 15.37 12.59
C LEU A 197 -21.78 14.97 13.38
N VAL A 198 -21.76 15.20 14.69
CA VAL A 198 -22.90 14.98 15.60
C VAL A 198 -23.48 16.33 16.03
N GLU A 199 -24.79 16.47 15.95
CA GLU A 199 -25.56 17.64 16.42
C GLU A 199 -26.80 17.17 17.21
N LYS A 200 -26.84 17.53 18.50
CA LYS A 200 -27.91 17.23 19.46
C LYS A 200 -29.01 18.28 19.48
#